data_AF-A0A0B4ZYF1-F1
#
_entry.id   AF-A0A0B4ZYF1-F1
#
_cell.length_a   1.000
_cell.length_b   1.000
_cell.length_c   1.000
_cell.angle_alpha   90.00
_cell.angle_beta   90.00
_cell.angle_gamma   90.00
#
_symmetry.space_group_name_H-M   'P 1'
#
loop_
_entity.id
_entity.type
_entity.pdbx_description
1 polymer ?
#
loop_
_entity_poly.entity_id
_entity_poly.type
_entity_poly.pdbx_seq_one_letter_code
_entity_poly.pdbx_strand_id
1 'polypeptide(L)' 'WKSMDLAKAAFEGPWMNSDRQTNMFIIILLERCKRPLRLSAGKIFTLSLDTYTVLINWSYKAFAVMRNMKK' A
#
# COMPACT_ATOMS: atom_id res chain seq x y z
N TRP A 1 4.27 -0.70 -2.30
CA TRP A 1 3.38 -1.69 -1.64
C TRP A 1 3.63 -3.03 -2.29
N LYS A 2 3.91 -4.09 -1.52
CA LYS A 2 4.16 -5.43 -2.11
C LYS A 2 2.99 -5.96 -2.94
N SER A 3 1.78 -5.47 -2.68
CA SER A 3 0.58 -5.81 -3.47
C SER A 3 0.63 -5.32 -4.93
N MET A 4 1.43 -4.30 -5.26
CA MET A 4 1.60 -3.85 -6.65
C MET A 4 2.50 -4.79 -7.47
N ASP A 5 3.43 -5.47 -6.81
CA ASP A 5 4.37 -6.39 -7.48
C ASP A 5 3.65 -7.62 -8.05
N LEU A 6 2.46 -7.95 -7.54
CA LEU A 6 1.60 -9.01 -8.06
C LEU A 6 1.16 -8.76 -9.51
N ALA A 7 0.84 -7.51 -9.89
CA ALA A 7 0.48 -7.20 -11.26
C ALA A 7 1.65 -7.45 -12.21
N LYS A 8 2.85 -7.03 -11.79
CA LYS A 8 4.08 -7.20 -12.56
C LYS A 8 4.42 -8.68 -12.72
N ALA A 9 4.38 -9.45 -11.64
CA ALA A 9 4.60 -10.89 -11.67
C ALA A 9 3.56 -11.64 -12.52
N ALA A 10 2.29 -11.24 -12.47
CA ALA A 10 1.24 -11.83 -13.31
C ALA A 10 1.46 -11.54 -14.80
N PHE A 11 1.90 -10.32 -15.14
CA PHE A 11 2.20 -9.94 -16.53
C PHE A 11 3.45 -10.62 -17.08
N GLU A 12 4.50 -10.76 -16.27
CA GLU A 12 5.78 -11.39 -16.65
C GLU A 12 5.67 -12.92 -16.80
N GLY A 13 4.59 -13.54 -16.32
CA GLY A 13 4.36 -14.98 -16.46
C GLY A 13 4.04 -15.43 -17.90
N PRO A 14 4.12 -16.74 -18.20
CA PRO A 14 3.84 -17.29 -19.53
C PRO A 14 2.33 -17.41 -19.83
N TRP A 15 1.56 -16.36 -19.58
CA TRP A 15 0.10 -16.39 -19.72
C TRP A 15 -0.36 -16.39 -21.17
N MET A 16 0.36 -15.76 -22.10
CA MET A 16 -0.02 -15.73 -23.52
C MET A 16 -0.20 -17.11 -24.17
N ASN A 17 0.48 -18.15 -23.65
CA ASN A 17 0.37 -19.53 -24.13
C ASN A 17 -0.67 -20.37 -23.37
N SER A 18 -1.39 -19.76 -22.41
CA SER A 18 -2.38 -20.44 -21.57
C SER A 18 -3.76 -20.49 -22.22
N ASP A 19 -4.66 -21.30 -21.64
CA ASP A 19 -6.04 -21.39 -22.11
C ASP A 19 -6.76 -20.02 -22.04
N ARG A 20 -7.77 -19.85 -22.90
CA ARG A 20 -8.57 -18.62 -22.96
C ARG A 20 -9.25 -18.28 -21.64
N GLN A 21 -9.68 -19.29 -20.86
CA GLN A 21 -10.24 -19.04 -19.53
C GLN A 21 -9.18 -18.48 -18.58
N THR A 22 -7.98 -19.07 -18.57
CA THR A 22 -6.85 -18.61 -17.75
C THR A 22 -6.45 -17.18 -18.09
N ASN A 23 -6.40 -16.83 -19.38
CA ASN A 23 -6.09 -15.47 -19.83
C ASN A 23 -7.12 -14.45 -19.34
N MET A 24 -8.40 -14.82 -19.37
CA MET A 24 -9.46 -13.97 -18.85
C MET A 24 -9.28 -13.71 -17.34
N PHE A 25 -8.98 -14.74 -16.55
CA PHE A 25 -8.70 -14.59 -15.11
C PHE A 25 -7.49 -13.70 -14.84
N ILE A 26 -6.42 -13.82 -15.64
CA ILE A 26 -5.21 -13.01 -15.49
C ILE A 26 -5.49 -11.53 -15.83
N ILE A 27 -6.30 -11.26 -16.85
CA ILE A 27 -6.73 -9.89 -17.18
C ILE A 27 -7.56 -9.30 -16.03
N ILE A 28 -8.50 -10.06 -15.45
CA ILE A 28 -9.25 -9.61 -14.27
C ILE A 28 -8.29 -9.32 -13.11
N LEU A 29 -7.34 -10.22 -12.84
CA LEU A 29 -6.35 -10.05 -11.78
C LEU A 29 -5.54 -8.75 -11.97
N LEU A 30 -5.04 -8.51 -13.18
CA LEU A 30 -4.30 -7.29 -13.53
C LEU A 30 -5.14 -6.03 -13.28
N GLU A 31 -6.42 -6.04 -13.67
CA GLU A 31 -7.32 -4.91 -13.43
C GLU A 31 -7.57 -4.67 -11.94
N ARG A 32 -7.69 -5.73 -11.15
CA ARG A 32 -7.85 -5.65 -9.69
C ARG A 32 -6.59 -5.12 -9.02
N CYS A 33 -5.40 -5.56 -9.46
CA CYS A 33 -4.12 -5.14 -8.89
C CYS A 33 -3.78 -3.67 -9.15
N LYS A 34 -4.41 -2.99 -10.12
CA LYS A 34 -4.32 -1.53 -10.29
C LYS A 34 -4.74 -0.77 -9.02
N ARG A 35 -5.57 -1.38 -8.17
CA ARG A 35 -5.94 -0.84 -6.86
C ARG A 35 -5.08 -1.51 -5.80
N PRO A 36 -4.01 -0.86 -5.32
CA PRO A 36 -3.16 -1.45 -4.30
C PRO A 36 -3.96 -1.74 -3.04
N LEU A 37 -3.70 -2.88 -2.42
CA LEU A 37 -4.27 -3.19 -1.11
C LEU A 37 -3.80 -2.14 -0.10
N ARG A 38 -4.71 -1.26 0.31
CA ARG A 38 -4.47 -0.23 1.32
C ARG A 38 -5.20 -0.63 2.59
N LEU A 39 -4.46 -0.89 3.66
CA LEU A 39 -5.02 -1.03 4.99
C LEU A 39 -5.40 0.37 5.48
N SER A 40 -6.64 0.57 5.92
CA SER A 40 -7.10 1.85 6.46
C SER A 40 -7.57 1.67 7.89
N ALA A 41 -7.09 2.48 8.82
CA ALA A 41 -7.58 2.52 10.19
C ALA A 41 -8.86 3.38 10.24
N GLY A 42 -9.99 2.75 10.53
CA GLY A 42 -11.29 3.42 10.67
C GLY A 42 -11.74 4.22 9.43
N LYS A 43 -11.16 3.97 8.25
CA LYS A 43 -11.28 4.80 7.02
C LYS A 43 -10.80 6.26 7.17
N ILE A 44 -10.12 6.60 8.26
CA ILE A 44 -9.64 7.97 8.54
C ILE A 44 -8.24 8.18 7.97
N PHE A 45 -7.36 7.18 8.12
CA PHE A 45 -6.01 7.25 7.56
C PHE A 45 -5.56 5.89 7.00
N THR A 46 -4.72 5.94 5.99
CA THR A 46 -4.08 4.74 5.45
C THR A 46 -2.93 4.32 6.36
N LEU A 47 -2.89 3.04 6.71
CA LEU A 47 -1.85 2.44 7.52
C LEU A 47 -0.64 2.20 6.62
N SER A 48 0.27 3.17 6.56
CA SER A 48 1.48 3.13 5.76
C SER A 48 2.70 3.53 6.59
N LEU A 49 3.89 3.14 6.14
CA LEU A 49 5.14 3.56 6.80
C LEU A 49 5.28 5.09 6.80
N ASP A 50 4.85 5.74 5.72
CA ASP A 50 4.81 7.19 5.61
C ASP A 50 3.94 7.80 6.73
N THR A 51 2.70 7.35 6.86
CA THR A 51 1.78 7.78 7.93
C THR A 51 2.38 7.54 9.32
N TYR A 52 3.05 6.42 9.53
CA TYR A 52 3.74 6.11 10.79
C TYR A 52 4.86 7.12 11.09
N THR A 53 5.72 7.42 10.11
CA THR A 53 6.80 8.40 10.30
C THR A 53 6.26 9.80 10.59
N VAL A 54 5.16 10.19 9.94
CA VAL A 54 4.46 11.44 10.22
C VAL A 54 3.98 11.44 11.68
N LEU A 55 3.28 10.40 12.12
CA LEU A 55 2.77 10.28 13.49
C LEU A 55 3.87 10.40 14.55
N ILE A 56 5.00 9.70 14.37
CA ILE A 56 6.13 9.76 15.30
C ILE A 56 6.80 11.15 15.31
N ASN A 57 6.95 11.78 14.14
CA ASN A 57 7.50 13.13 14.08
C ASN A 57 6.59 14.15 14.78
N TRP A 58 5.27 14.03 14.60
CA TRP A 58 4.30 14.88 15.27
C TRP A 58 4.31 14.70 16.79
N SER A 59 4.33 13.46 17.27
CA SER A 59 4.40 13.19 18.70
C SER A 59 5.70 13.73 19.33
N TYR A 60 6.84 13.56 18.64
CA TYR A 60 8.11 14.12 19.08
C TYR A 60 8.10 15.66 19.09
N LYS A 61 7.56 16.30 18.05
CA LYS A 61 7.43 17.77 18.00
C LYS A 61 6.57 18.29 19.15
N ALA A 62 5.42 17.67 19.40
CA ALA A 62 4.56 18.02 20.53
C ALA A 62 5.30 17.86 21.86
N PHE A 63 6.02 16.75 22.04
CA PHE A 63 6.85 16.52 23.22
C PHE A 63 7.94 17.58 23.39
N ALA A 64 8.65 17.92 22.31
CA ALA A 64 9.72 18.92 22.33
C ALA A 64 9.19 20.30 22.72
N VAL A 65 8.03 20.72 22.20
CA VAL A 65 7.38 21.99 22.59
C VAL A 65 7.05 21.98 24.08
N MET A 66 6.36 20.94 24.56
CA MET A 66 6.01 20.82 25.98
C MET A 66 7.25 20.82 26.89
N ARG A 67 8.35 20.19 26.44
CA ARG A 67 9.61 20.17 27.18
C ARG A 67 10.27 21.54 27.24
N ASN A 68 10.26 22.30 26.15
CA ASN A 68 10.83 23.65 26.12
C ASN A 68 10.02 24.65 26.94
N MET A 69 8.70 24.47 27.05
CA MET A 69 7.83 25.31 27.89
C MET A 69 8.01 25.08 29.40
N LYS A 70 8.62 23.97 29.81
CA LYS A 70 8.92 23.66 31.22
C LYS A 70 10.27 24.20 31.69
N LYS A 71 11.04 24.84 30.81
CA LYS A 71 12.20 25.66 31.16
C LYS A 71 11.74 27.09 31.40
#